data_AF-A0A7K4IKT1-F1
#
_entry.id   AF-A0A7K4IKT1-F1
#
_cell.length_a   1.000
_cell.length_b   1.000
_cell.length_c   1.000
_cell.angle_alpha   90.00
_cell.angle_beta   90.00
_cell.angle_gamma   90.00
#
_symmetry.space_group_name_H-M   'P 1'
#
loop_
_entity.id
_entity.type
_entity.pdbx_description
1 polymer ?
#
loop_
_entity_poly.entity_id
_entity_poly.type
_entity_poly.pdbx_seq_one_letter_code
_entity_poly.pdbx_strand_id
1 'polypeptide(L)'
;MKLNPIGIIGGIILIVSPFLAWISVFFINISLLDMALSGDMVSILILILLIVGGIIALFKGLIGGIIGLVGVLIFTAFSLAQGAPISVFGLGYYLGWVGSIISIASIFFKPRVTPTSPPSPPPPPP
;
A
#
# COMPACT_ATOMS: atom_id res chain seq x y z
N MET A 1 -0.65 -3.49 -19.77
CA MET A 1 -1.02 -2.37 -18.87
C MET A 1 0.19 -1.47 -18.71
N LYS A 2 0.05 -0.14 -18.77
CA LYS A 2 1.19 0.76 -18.48
C LYS A 2 1.47 0.72 -16.98
N LEU A 3 2.72 0.44 -16.61
CA LEU A 3 3.16 0.45 -15.22
C LEU A 3 3.02 1.86 -14.64
N ASN A 4 2.43 1.97 -13.45
CA ASN A 4 2.31 3.22 -12.72
C ASN A 4 3.31 3.20 -11.56
N PRO A 5 4.46 3.91 -11.66
CA PRO A 5 5.52 3.85 -10.65
C PRO A 5 5.04 4.31 -9.27
N ILE A 6 4.07 5.23 -9.21
CA ILE A 6 3.50 5.69 -7.93
C ILE A 6 2.72 4.56 -7.25
N GLY A 7 1.88 3.84 -8.01
CA GLY A 7 1.14 2.69 -7.50
C GLY A 7 2.07 1.56 -7.05
N ILE A 8 3.18 1.36 -7.76
CA ILE A 8 4.21 0.36 -7.40
C ILE A 8 4.87 0.72 -6.06
N ILE A 9 5.30 1.98 -5.88
CA ILE A 9 5.93 2.44 -4.64
C ILE A 9 4.95 2.25 -3.47
N GLY A 10 3.70 2.70 -3.63
CA GLY A 10 2.68 2.53 -2.59
C GLY A 10 2.40 1.05 -2.27
N GLY A 11 2.34 0.20 -3.30
CA GLY A 11 2.16 -1.24 -3.14
C GLY A 11 3.31 -1.93 -2.40
N ILE A 12 4.55 -1.56 -2.71
CA ILE A 12 5.73 -2.08 -1.99
C ILE A 12 5.69 -1.67 -0.52
N ILE A 13 5.37 -0.42 -0.22
CA ILE A 13 5.24 0.06 1.17
C ILE A 13 4.17 -0.74 1.92
N LEU A 14 3.02 -1.01 1.28
CA LEU A 14 1.96 -1.85 1.86
C LEU A 14 2.41 -3.28 2.14
N ILE A 15 3.21 -3.87 1.25
CA ILE A 15 3.74 -5.23 1.44
C ILE A 15 4.74 -5.27 2.60
N VAL A 16 5.62 -4.27 2.70
CA VAL A 16 6.68 -4.24 3.73
C VAL A 16 6.14 -3.85 5.11
N SER A 17 5.16 -2.96 5.15
CA SER A 17 4.51 -2.45 6.37
C SER A 17 4.20 -3.52 7.44
N PRO A 18 3.53 -4.65 7.16
CA PRO A 18 3.18 -5.66 8.16
C PRO A 18 4.38 -6.36 8.83
N PHE A 19 5.57 -6.30 8.23
CA PHE A 19 6.80 -6.90 8.76
C PHE A 19 7.57 -5.97 9.70
N LEU A 20 7.17 -4.70 9.79
CA LEU A 20 7.73 -3.74 10.75
C LEU A 20 6.87 -3.67 12.01
N ALA A 21 7.34 -2.96 13.03
CA ALA A 21 6.61 -2.77 14.28
C ALA A 21 5.28 -2.06 14.05
N TRP A 22 4.15 -2.71 14.33
CA TRP A 22 2.81 -2.13 14.30
C TRP A 22 2.39 -1.61 15.67
N ILE A 23 2.85 -2.28 16.74
CA ILE A 23 2.69 -1.84 18.13
C ILE A 23 4.09 -1.73 18.74
N SER A 24 4.35 -0.63 19.44
CA SER A 24 5.58 -0.38 20.19
C SER A 24 5.24 0.06 21.61
N VAL A 25 5.59 -0.76 22.59
CA VAL A 25 5.28 -0.53 24.02
C VAL A 25 6.52 -0.85 24.84
N PHE A 26 7.02 0.12 25.61
CA PHE A 26 8.18 -0.05 26.50
C PHE A 26 9.36 -0.80 25.84
N PHE A 27 9.78 -0.37 24.66
CA PHE A 27 10.86 -0.96 23.85
C PHE A 27 10.56 -2.34 23.23
N ILE A 28 9.37 -2.91 23.46
CA ILE A 28 8.89 -4.10 22.79
C ILE A 28 8.22 -3.68 21.48
N ASN A 29 8.74 -4.19 20.37
CA ASN A 29 8.21 -3.94 19.05
C ASN A 29 7.54 -5.21 18.53
N ILE A 30 6.23 -5.12 18.27
CA ILE A 30 5.43 -6.24 17.79
C ILE A 30 4.97 -5.91 16.37
N SER A 31 5.35 -6.75 15.41
CA SER A 31 4.89 -6.61 14.03
C SER A 31 3.47 -7.19 13.84
N LEU A 32 2.83 -6.82 12.73
CA LEU A 32 1.53 -7.42 12.39
C LEU A 32 1.66 -8.91 12.09
N LEU A 33 2.81 -9.32 11.54
CA LEU A 33 3.11 -10.74 11.33
C LEU A 33 3.18 -11.50 12.66
N ASP A 34 3.84 -10.95 13.69
CA ASP A 34 3.93 -11.61 15.00
C ASP A 34 2.55 -11.81 15.61
N MET A 35 1.70 -10.78 15.55
CA MET A 35 0.31 -10.86 16.02
C MET A 35 -0.49 -11.91 15.23
N ALA A 36 -0.34 -11.96 13.90
CA ALA A 36 -1.01 -12.95 13.07
C ALA A 36 -0.54 -14.39 13.37
N LEU A 37 0.76 -14.60 13.56
CA LEU A 37 1.33 -15.91 13.91
C LEU A 37 0.94 -16.36 15.32
N SER A 38 0.62 -15.43 16.22
CA SER A 38 0.05 -15.73 17.53
C SER A 38 -1.41 -16.21 17.48
N GLY A 39 -2.05 -16.15 16.31
CA GLY A 39 -3.42 -16.62 16.09
C GLY A 39 -4.49 -15.54 16.19
N ASP A 40 -4.13 -14.25 16.29
CA ASP A 40 -5.10 -13.16 16.32
C ASP A 40 -5.79 -13.00 14.96
N MET A 41 -7.07 -13.38 14.90
CA MET A 41 -7.86 -13.42 13.66
C MET A 41 -7.99 -12.05 13.00
N VAL A 42 -8.05 -10.98 13.80
CA VAL A 42 -8.12 -9.60 13.29
C VAL A 42 -6.81 -9.24 12.61
N SER A 43 -5.66 -9.53 13.24
CA SER A 43 -4.33 -9.31 12.65
C SER A 43 -4.09 -10.15 11.40
N ILE A 44 -4.55 -11.40 11.35
CA ILE A 44 -4.51 -12.24 10.15
C ILE A 44 -5.28 -11.57 9.00
N LEU A 45 -6.51 -11.10 9.26
CA LEU A 45 -7.32 -10.41 8.26
C LEU A 45 -6.61 -9.15 7.75
N ILE A 46 -6.08 -8.31 8.64
CA ILE A 46 -5.39 -7.07 8.27
C ILE A 46 -4.13 -7.39 7.46
N LEU A 47 -3.36 -8.41 7.86
CA LEU A 47 -2.17 -8.87 7.15
C LEU A 47 -2.53 -9.25 5.71
N ILE A 48 -3.59 -10.05 5.52
CA ILE A 48 -4.07 -10.43 4.18
C ILE A 48 -4.48 -9.20 3.39
N LEU A 49 -5.25 -8.27 3.98
CA LEU A 49 -5.68 -7.05 3.30
C LEU A 49 -4.50 -6.19 2.84
N LEU A 50 -3.45 -6.05 3.65
CA LEU A 50 -2.26 -5.27 3.29
C LEU A 50 -1.44 -5.94 2.19
N ILE A 51 -1.18 -7.25 2.30
CA ILE A 51 -0.40 -8.00 1.30
C ILE A 51 -1.16 -8.05 -0.03
N VAL A 52 -2.44 -8.43 0.00
CA VAL A 52 -3.27 -8.49 -1.21
C VAL A 52 -3.48 -7.09 -1.80
N GLY A 53 -3.76 -6.09 -0.96
CA GLY A 53 -3.86 -4.69 -1.38
C GLY A 53 -2.57 -4.20 -2.03
N GLY A 54 -1.42 -4.49 -1.42
CA GLY A 54 -0.10 -4.15 -1.95
C GLY A 54 0.21 -4.82 -3.29
N ILE A 55 -0.07 -6.12 -3.44
CA ILE A 55 0.10 -6.85 -4.72
C ILE A 55 -0.81 -6.26 -5.80
N ILE A 56 -2.08 -5.99 -5.48
CA ILE A 56 -3.02 -5.38 -6.42
C ILE A 56 -2.55 -3.97 -6.80
N ALA A 57 -1.98 -3.20 -5.87
CA ALA A 57 -1.51 -1.84 -6.11
C ALA A 57 -0.39 -1.77 -7.16
N LEU A 58 0.40 -2.84 -7.34
CA LEU A 58 1.42 -2.93 -8.40
C LEU A 58 0.81 -2.81 -9.81
N PHE A 59 -0.43 -3.25 -9.99
CA PHE A 59 -1.13 -3.24 -11.27
C PHE A 59 -2.25 -2.19 -11.32
N LYS A 60 -2.95 -1.99 -10.19
CA LYS A 60 -4.10 -1.11 -10.02
C LYS A 60 -3.98 -0.38 -8.68
N GLY A 61 -3.11 0.64 -8.66
CA GLY A 61 -2.79 1.43 -7.47
C GLY A 61 -4.01 1.87 -6.66
N LEU A 62 -5.04 2.43 -7.32
CA LEU A 62 -6.27 2.85 -6.64
C LEU A 62 -6.95 1.71 -5.86
N ILE A 63 -7.19 0.58 -6.51
CA ILE A 63 -7.92 -0.55 -5.90
C ILE A 63 -7.09 -1.14 -4.77
N GLY A 64 -5.80 -1.38 -5.02
CA GLY A 64 -4.89 -1.92 -4.01
C GLY A 64 -4.75 -0.99 -2.80
N GLY A 65 -4.67 0.32 -3.04
CA GLY A 65 -4.63 1.34 -2.00
C GLY A 65 -5.91 1.41 -1.16
N ILE A 66 -7.09 1.27 -1.76
CA ILE A 66 -8.36 1.19 -1.01
C ILE A 66 -8.41 -0.06 -0.12
N ILE A 67 -7.99 -1.22 -0.64
CA ILE A 67 -7.95 -2.46 0.14
C ILE A 67 -6.98 -2.32 1.32
N GLY A 68 -5.78 -1.78 1.08
CA GLY A 68 -4.82 -1.47 2.14
C GLY A 68 -5.38 -0.50 3.18
N LEU A 69 -6.06 0.55 2.73
CA LEU A 69 -6.68 1.56 3.59
C LEU A 69 -7.74 0.94 4.52
N VAL A 70 -8.58 0.06 3.98
CA VAL A 70 -9.58 -0.68 4.77
C VAL A 70 -8.90 -1.53 5.84
N GLY A 71 -7.80 -2.22 5.52
CA GLY A 71 -7.03 -2.99 6.50
C GLY A 71 -6.51 -2.11 7.65
N VAL A 72 -5.90 -0.95 7.33
CA VAL A 72 -5.39 -0.02 8.34
C VAL A 72 -6.51 0.60 9.18
N LEU A 73 -7.66 0.90 8.56
CA LEU A 73 -8.85 1.41 9.26
C LEU A 73 -9.43 0.39 10.24
N ILE A 74 -9.52 -0.87 9.83
CA ILE A 74 -9.98 -1.97 10.71
C ILE A 74 -9.05 -2.09 11.92
N PHE A 75 -7.73 -2.09 11.70
CA PHE A 75 -6.77 -2.10 12.81
C PHE A 75 -6.99 -0.91 13.74
N THR A 76 -7.07 0.30 13.19
CA THR A 76 -7.23 1.54 13.98
C THR A 76 -8.50 1.48 14.82
N ALA A 77 -9.63 1.12 14.23
CA ALA A 77 -10.91 1.03 14.92
C ALA A 77 -10.88 -0.03 16.02
N PHE A 78 -10.31 -1.21 15.74
CA PHE A 78 -10.20 -2.30 16.70
C PHE A 78 -9.28 -1.91 17.87
N SER A 79 -8.08 -1.38 17.60
CA SER A 79 -7.14 -0.97 18.64
C SER A 79 -7.70 0.14 19.54
N LEU A 80 -8.37 1.14 18.95
CA LEU A 80 -9.01 2.21 19.73
C LEU A 80 -10.18 1.69 20.57
N ALA A 81 -10.97 0.75 20.05
CA ALA A 81 -12.06 0.12 20.81
C ALA A 81 -11.53 -0.65 22.03
N GLN A 82 -10.32 -1.21 21.95
CA GLN A 82 -9.61 -1.87 23.05
C GLN A 82 -8.88 -0.89 23.99
N GLY A 83 -9.00 0.42 23.75
CA GLY A 83 -8.40 1.46 24.59
C GLY A 83 -6.89 1.68 24.35
N ALA A 84 -6.34 1.19 23.25
CA ALA A 84 -4.93 1.41 22.93
C ALA A 84 -4.68 2.90 22.63
N PRO A 85 -3.76 3.58 23.33
CA PRO A 85 -3.42 4.96 23.02
C PRO A 85 -2.64 5.04 21.69
N ILE A 86 -2.87 6.09 20.90
CA ILE A 86 -2.22 6.28 19.59
C ILE A 86 -0.69 6.26 19.70
N SER A 87 -0.13 6.64 20.86
CA SER A 87 1.31 6.63 21.13
C SER A 87 1.96 5.26 21.06
N VAL A 88 1.19 4.16 21.10
CA VAL A 88 1.74 2.80 20.97
C VAL A 88 1.78 2.32 19.52
N PHE A 89 1.29 3.08 18.55
CA PHE A 89 1.37 2.68 17.15
C PHE A 89 2.79 2.85 16.61
N GLY A 90 3.27 1.80 15.97
CA GLY A 90 4.63 1.72 15.45
C GLY A 90 4.77 2.17 14.00
N LEU A 91 6.00 2.12 13.49
CA LEU A 91 6.35 2.54 12.13
C LEU A 91 5.55 1.77 11.05
N GLY A 92 5.35 0.47 11.23
CA GLY A 92 4.60 -0.38 10.31
C GLY A 92 3.17 0.13 10.09
N TYR A 93 2.50 0.55 11.16
CA TYR A 93 1.15 1.14 11.09
C TYR A 93 1.13 2.42 10.22
N TYR A 94 2.06 3.34 10.47
CA TYR A 94 2.16 4.59 9.69
C TYR A 94 2.54 4.34 8.23
N LEU A 95 3.43 3.38 7.96
CA LEU A 95 3.73 2.97 6.59
C LEU A 95 2.52 2.37 5.89
N GLY A 96 1.64 1.65 6.61
CA GLY A 96 0.37 1.16 6.07
C GLY A 96 -0.52 2.29 5.56
N TRP A 97 -0.64 3.38 6.34
CA TRP A 97 -1.34 4.61 5.91
C TRP A 97 -0.67 5.24 4.68
N VAL A 98 0.64 5.47 4.75
CA VAL A 98 1.40 6.12 3.68
C VAL A 98 1.33 5.31 2.38
N GLY A 99 1.51 3.99 2.46
CA GLY A 99 1.42 3.08 1.32
C GLY A 99 0.03 3.10 0.67
N SER A 100 -1.03 3.10 1.49
CA SER A 100 -2.42 3.23 1.03
C SER A 100 -2.65 4.55 0.30
N ILE A 101 -2.26 5.67 0.90
CA ILE A 101 -2.46 7.01 0.35
C ILE A 101 -1.68 7.20 -0.96
N ILE A 102 -0.41 6.79 -1.02
CA ILE A 102 0.41 6.85 -2.23
C ILE A 102 -0.21 6.00 -3.34
N SER A 103 -0.67 4.80 -3.01
CA SER A 103 -1.33 3.90 -3.97
C SER A 103 -2.61 4.53 -4.53
N ILE A 104 -3.42 5.18 -3.68
CA ILE A 104 -4.63 5.91 -4.12
C ILE A 104 -4.25 7.12 -4.99
N ALA A 105 -3.24 7.89 -4.60
CA ALA A 105 -2.77 9.06 -5.34
C ALA A 105 -2.22 8.73 -6.74
N SER A 106 -1.95 7.44 -7.02
CA SER A 106 -1.57 6.97 -8.36
C SER A 106 -2.59 7.33 -9.45
N ILE A 107 -3.85 7.63 -9.12
CA ILE A 107 -4.87 8.13 -10.06
C ILE A 107 -4.46 9.45 -10.74
N PHE A 108 -3.64 10.26 -10.07
CA PHE A 108 -3.20 11.54 -10.61
C PHE A 108 -2.01 11.39 -11.57
N PHE A 109 -1.41 10.20 -11.64
CA PHE A 109 -0.32 9.93 -12.56
C PHE A 109 -0.83 9.79 -13.99
N LYS A 110 -0.49 10.76 -14.84
CA LYS A 110 -0.70 10.67 -16.29
C LYS A 110 0.63 10.30 -16.97
N PRO A 111 0.76 9.10 -17.57
CA PRO A 111 1.95 8.74 -18.32
C PRO A 111 2.19 9.76 -19.44
N ARG A 112 3.43 10.25 -19.58
CA ARG A 112 3.81 11.12 -20.70
C ARG A 112 3.49 10.42 -22.02
N VAL A 113 2.70 11.07 -22.88
CA VAL A 113 2.46 10.58 -24.25
C VAL A 113 3.64 11.04 -25.09
N THR A 114 4.44 10.11 -25.60
CA THR A 114 5.51 10.45 -26.55
C THR A 114 4.85 10.98 -27.83
N PRO A 115 5.28 12.13 -28.38
CA PRO A 115 4.78 12.59 -29.67
C PRO A 115 5.05 11.51 -30.71
N THR A 116 4.01 11.09 -31.44
CA THR A 116 4.16 10.28 -32.65
C THR A 116 5.16 10.97 -33.58
N SER A 117 6.16 10.21 -34.05
CA SER A 117 7.16 10.72 -34.98
C SER A 117 6.49 11.39 -36.18
N PRO A 118 7.04 12.51 -36.71
CA PRO A 118 6.48 13.16 -37.88
C PRO A 118 6.36 12.17 -39.05
N PRO A 119 5.31 12.26 -39.88
CA PRO A 119 5.12 11.37 -41.01
C PRO A 119 6.37 11.40 -41.91
N SER A 120 6.84 10.21 -42.29
CA SER A 120 7.99 10.08 -43.20
C SER A 120 7.68 10.78 -44.52
N PRO A 121 8.65 11.48 -45.14
CA PRO A 121 8.44 12.12 -46.43
C PRO A 121 8.03 11.07 -47.48
N PRO A 122 7.15 11.42 -48.43
CA PRO A 122 6.73 10.51 -49.48
C PRO A 122 7.93 10.04 -50.32
N PRO A 123 7.92 8.78 -50.80
CA PRO A 123 9.00 8.26 -51.63
C PRO A 123 9.12 9.08 -52.93
N PRO A 124 10.34 9.27 -53.46
CA PRO A 124 10.56 10.00 -54.70
C PRO A 124 9.89 9.28 -55.90
N PRO A 125 9.36 10.02 -56.89
CA PRO A 125 8.75 9.45 -58.08
C PRO A 125 9.78 8.70 -58.98
N PRO A 126 9.33 7.69 -59.75
CA PRO A 126 10.16 6.88 -60.64
C PRO A 126 10.67 7.62 -61.88
#